data_AF-A0A9W8WME0-F1
#
_entry.id   AF-A0A9W8WME0-F1
#
_cell.length_a   1.000
_cell.length_b   1.000
_cell.length_c   1.000
_cell.angle_alpha   90.00
_cell.angle_beta   90.00
_cell.angle_gamma   90.00
#
_symmetry.space_group_name_H-M   'P 1'
#
loop_
_entity.id
_entity.type
_entity.pdbx_description
1 polymer ?
#
loop_
_entity_poly.entity_id
_entity_poly.type
_entity_poly.pdbx_seq_one_letter_code
_entity_poly.pdbx_strand_id
1 'polypeptide(L)'
;MDGIVAVNLTRDTTEEERPNPTQGPSGSGNFPAVTREWLNRMISIPDVRGQLTHVAWAKALDEMQKLLLLPEAPSAFLPLAILSMAKKACMQDFEHLGDFIYQAGENQMLLVNKQRPVSGRSAQCMARMIGFEAGEEDDMGCGTFESVEELDEEAYIRIHYALRRFTEAHDLCHCIGDIEKGLEVALKGLHHMEAFVHLHQNGQVLARVEHHITELQEFIRSKGLGEHLLPFY
;
A
#
# COMPACT_ATOMS: atom_id res chain seq x y z
N MET A 1 75.15 -34.78 32.15
CA MET A 1 74.49 -34.89 30.85
C MET A 1 73.62 -33.66 30.72
N ASP A 2 74.02 -32.82 29.76
CA ASP A 2 73.27 -31.81 28.99
C ASP A 2 72.38 -30.83 29.78
N GLY A 3 72.51 -29.52 29.71
CA GLY A 3 73.17 -28.67 28.73
C GLY A 3 72.25 -27.50 28.38
N ILE A 4 72.79 -26.27 28.47
CA ILE A 4 72.49 -25.09 27.63
C ILE A 4 71.19 -24.30 28.00
N VAL A 5 71.30 -23.20 28.77
CA VAL A 5 71.46 -21.76 28.36
C VAL A 5 70.16 -21.20 27.74
N ALA A 6 69.35 -20.45 28.50
CA ALA A 6 69.32 -18.97 28.65
C ALA A 6 68.93 -18.19 27.38
N VAL A 7 67.98 -17.25 27.50
CA VAL A 7 68.06 -15.83 27.07
C VAL A 7 66.75 -15.12 27.46
N ASN A 8 66.88 -14.06 28.26
CA ASN A 8 65.88 -13.03 28.52
C ASN A 8 65.51 -12.29 27.23
N LEU A 9 64.25 -11.86 27.07
CA LEU A 9 63.93 -10.65 26.29
C LEU A 9 62.62 -10.01 26.78
N THR A 10 62.79 -8.77 27.20
CA THR A 10 61.84 -7.71 27.56
C THR A 10 60.84 -7.35 26.46
N ARG A 11 59.63 -6.91 26.89
CA ARG A 11 58.82 -5.74 26.44
C ARG A 11 57.34 -6.11 26.44
N ASP A 12 56.50 -5.47 27.26
CA ASP A 12 55.97 -4.10 27.11
C ASP A 12 54.91 -4.03 26.01
N THR A 13 53.64 -4.10 26.41
CA THR A 13 52.47 -3.72 25.61
C THR A 13 51.45 -3.08 26.53
N THR A 14 51.59 -1.77 26.68
CA THR A 14 50.50 -0.77 26.60
C THR A 14 49.09 -1.30 26.88
N GLU A 15 48.56 -0.95 28.06
CA GLU A 15 47.12 -0.87 28.28
C GLU A 15 46.56 0.21 27.33
N GLU A 16 45.97 -0.24 26.24
CA GLU A 16 45.17 0.59 25.35
C GLU A 16 43.85 0.91 26.07
N GLU A 17 43.74 2.16 26.50
CA GLU A 17 42.52 2.80 27.01
C GLU A 17 41.40 2.65 25.96
N ARG A 18 40.48 1.70 26.17
CA ARG A 18 39.27 1.62 25.36
C ARG A 18 38.35 2.79 25.71
N PRO A 19 37.94 3.63 24.76
CA PRO A 19 36.96 4.66 25.06
C PRO A 19 35.62 4.00 25.39
N ASN A 20 35.09 4.30 26.58
CA ASN A 20 33.74 3.95 26.99
C ASN A 20 32.74 4.43 25.93
N PRO A 21 31.80 3.59 25.45
CA PRO A 21 30.75 4.05 24.56
C PRO A 21 29.89 5.06 25.31
N THR A 22 29.77 6.25 24.72
CA THR A 22 28.97 7.37 25.21
C THR A 22 27.51 6.92 25.31
N GLN A 23 27.04 6.59 26.52
CA GLN A 23 25.63 6.35 26.78
C GLN A 23 24.90 7.69 26.75
N GLY A 24 24.11 7.91 25.70
CA GLY A 24 23.16 9.03 25.62
C GLY A 24 22.06 8.91 26.70
N PRO A 25 21.41 10.03 27.07
CA PRO A 25 20.44 10.06 28.15
C PRO A 25 19.21 9.20 27.83
N SER A 26 18.68 8.56 28.86
CA SER A 26 17.58 7.60 28.78
C SER A 26 16.22 8.31 28.73
N GLY A 27 15.49 8.15 27.63
CA GLY A 27 14.11 8.61 27.47
C GLY A 27 13.81 8.84 25.99
N SER A 28 13.04 7.93 25.38
CA SER A 28 12.99 7.64 23.92
C SER A 28 14.29 6.98 23.42
N GLY A 29 14.21 5.71 23.02
CA GLY A 29 15.37 4.96 22.53
C GLY A 29 16.03 5.67 21.34
N ASN A 30 17.32 5.39 21.10
CA ASN A 30 18.16 5.91 20.01
C ASN A 30 17.64 5.58 18.59
N PHE A 31 16.37 5.84 18.32
CA PHE A 31 15.73 5.66 17.03
C PHE A 31 15.86 6.96 16.24
N PRO A 32 16.11 6.86 14.93
CA PRO A 32 16.36 8.01 14.09
C PRO A 32 15.04 8.76 13.91
N ALA A 33 15.00 10.03 14.32
CA ALA A 33 13.78 10.84 14.26
C ALA A 33 13.66 11.57 12.91
N VAL A 34 12.43 11.72 12.41
CA VAL A 34 12.12 12.57 11.26
C VAL A 34 11.78 13.99 11.73
N THR A 35 12.27 15.00 11.00
CA THR A 35 11.94 16.39 11.32
C THR A 35 10.51 16.71 10.90
N ARG A 36 9.92 17.77 11.49
CA ARG A 36 8.59 18.24 11.10
C ARG A 36 8.56 18.69 9.65
N GLU A 37 9.62 19.31 9.16
CA GLU A 37 9.75 19.73 7.75
C GLU A 37 9.72 18.51 6.82
N TRP A 38 10.42 17.43 7.17
CA TRP A 38 10.40 16.21 6.38
C TRP A 38 9.02 15.55 6.41
N LEU A 39 8.39 15.47 7.59
CA LEU A 39 7.03 14.94 7.72
C LEU A 39 6.01 15.74 6.90
N ASN A 40 6.10 17.07 6.93
CA ASN A 40 5.27 17.94 6.09
C ASN A 40 5.49 17.71 4.59
N ARG A 41 6.73 17.49 4.14
CA ARG A 41 6.99 17.10 2.73
C ARG A 41 6.29 15.80 2.37
N MET A 42 6.41 14.78 3.24
CA MET A 42 5.76 13.48 3.03
C MET A 42 4.24 13.56 3.02
N ILE A 43 3.63 14.50 3.76
CA ILE A 43 2.19 14.77 3.80
C ILE A 43 1.73 15.56 2.57
N SER A 44 2.54 16.50 2.09
CA SER A 44 2.18 17.35 0.96
C SER A 44 2.07 16.62 -0.39
N ILE A 45 2.71 15.46 -0.52
CA ILE A 45 2.61 14.60 -1.71
C ILE A 45 1.23 13.95 -1.81
N PRO A 46 0.71 13.32 -0.74
CA PRO A 46 -0.64 12.79 -0.75
C PRO A 46 -1.75 13.83 -0.71
N ASP A 47 -1.47 15.05 -0.28
CA ASP A 47 -2.45 16.15 -0.21
C ASP A 47 -2.73 16.84 -1.57
N VAL A 48 -2.12 16.37 -2.67
CA VAL A 48 -2.47 16.87 -4.01
C VAL A 48 -3.85 16.33 -4.41
N ARG A 49 -4.88 17.15 -4.16
CA ARG A 49 -6.29 16.88 -4.50
C ARG A 49 -6.44 16.24 -5.89
N GLY A 50 -7.25 15.18 -5.96
CA GLY A 50 -7.57 14.45 -7.18
C GLY A 50 -6.53 13.44 -7.67
N GLN A 51 -5.35 13.36 -7.05
CA GLN A 51 -4.32 12.37 -7.43
C GLN A 51 -4.34 11.10 -6.58
N LEU A 52 -4.92 11.16 -5.38
CA LEU A 52 -4.97 10.05 -4.45
C LEU A 52 -6.39 9.64 -4.15
N THR A 53 -6.86 8.74 -4.99
CA THR A 53 -8.21 8.22 -4.88
C THR A 53 -8.23 6.91 -4.11
N HIS A 54 -7.11 6.32 -3.67
CA HIS A 54 -7.17 5.08 -2.89
C HIS A 54 -7.42 5.32 -1.39
N VAL A 55 -8.35 4.57 -0.79
CA VAL A 55 -8.71 4.65 0.64
C VAL A 55 -7.52 4.47 1.59
N ALA A 56 -6.58 3.59 1.23
CA ALA A 56 -5.35 3.35 2.01
C ALA A 56 -4.48 4.60 2.14
N TRP A 57 -4.50 5.47 1.12
CA TRP A 57 -3.77 6.72 1.18
C TRP A 57 -4.45 7.76 2.07
N ALA A 58 -5.78 7.83 2.04
CA ALA A 58 -6.53 8.70 2.95
C ALA A 58 -6.24 8.33 4.42
N LYS A 59 -6.20 7.03 4.72
CA LYS A 59 -5.82 6.52 6.06
C LYS A 59 -4.37 6.86 6.42
N ALA A 60 -3.43 6.65 5.50
CA ALA A 60 -2.03 7.02 5.73
C ALA A 60 -1.86 8.52 5.96
N LEU A 61 -2.59 9.36 5.22
CA LEU A 61 -2.55 10.81 5.37
C LEU A 61 -3.03 11.23 6.77
N ASP A 62 -4.17 10.70 7.23
CA ASP A 62 -4.69 10.95 8.59
C ASP A 62 -3.70 10.50 9.67
N GLU A 63 -3.11 9.30 9.54
CA GLU A 63 -2.09 8.82 10.47
C GLU A 63 -0.83 9.69 10.48
N MET A 64 -0.35 10.13 9.30
CA MET A 64 0.80 11.02 9.17
C MET A 64 0.52 12.42 9.75
N GLN A 65 -0.69 12.94 9.59
CA GLN A 65 -1.11 14.21 10.20
C GLN A 65 -1.13 14.11 11.73
N LYS A 66 -1.58 12.97 12.29
CA LYS A 66 -1.50 12.73 13.75
C LYS A 66 -0.07 12.74 14.27
N LEU A 67 0.91 12.29 13.48
CA LEU A 67 2.33 12.36 13.86
C LEU A 67 2.84 13.80 14.00
N LEU A 68 2.27 14.78 13.28
CA LEU A 68 2.64 16.20 13.42
C LEU A 68 2.19 16.81 14.76
N LEU A 69 1.15 16.23 15.38
CA LEU A 69 0.59 16.69 16.65
C LEU A 69 1.43 16.23 17.85
N LEU A 70 2.40 15.33 17.64
CA LEU A 70 3.27 14.85 18.70
C LEU A 70 4.20 15.97 19.20
N PRO A 71 4.40 16.09 20.53
CA PRO A 71 5.29 17.09 21.09
C PRO A 71 6.75 16.82 20.69
N GLU A 72 7.12 15.55 20.55
CA GLU A 72 8.45 15.09 20.16
C GLU A 72 8.47 14.66 18.69
N ALA A 73 9.66 14.70 18.07
CA ALA A 73 9.85 14.26 16.70
C ALA A 73 9.62 12.74 16.59
N PRO A 74 8.74 12.27 15.67
CA PRO A 74 8.46 10.85 15.56
C PRO A 74 9.67 10.08 15.02
N SER A 75 9.80 8.83 15.46
CA SER A 75 10.75 7.87 14.90
C SER A 75 10.48 7.66 13.41
N ALA A 76 11.52 7.62 12.57
CA ALA A 76 11.46 7.37 11.13
C ALA A 76 10.82 6.02 10.75
N PHE A 77 10.78 5.08 11.70
CA PHE A 77 10.08 3.80 11.54
C PHE A 77 8.56 3.97 11.43
N LEU A 78 7.97 4.98 12.09
CA LEU A 78 6.53 5.23 12.05
C LEU A 78 6.04 5.66 10.66
N PRO A 79 6.54 6.75 10.04
CA PRO A 79 6.12 7.12 8.70
C PRO A 79 6.49 6.05 7.67
N LEU A 80 7.61 5.32 7.86
CA LEU A 80 7.97 4.20 6.99
C LEU A 80 6.89 3.10 7.03
N ALA A 81 6.47 2.70 8.22
CA ALA A 81 5.44 1.67 8.37
C ALA A 81 4.11 2.12 7.75
N ILE A 82 3.67 3.35 8.03
CA ILE A 82 2.41 3.90 7.50
C ILE A 82 2.41 3.90 5.97
N LEU A 83 3.43 4.50 5.36
CA LEU A 83 3.54 4.60 3.89
C LEU A 83 3.66 3.22 3.24
N SER A 84 4.40 2.30 3.85
CA SER A 84 4.60 0.95 3.28
C SER A 84 3.34 0.10 3.37
N MET A 85 2.59 0.18 4.47
CA MET A 85 1.30 -0.51 4.59
C MET A 85 0.30 0.02 3.57
N ALA A 86 0.22 1.34 3.40
CA ALA A 86 -0.67 1.93 2.41
C ALA A 86 -0.27 1.58 0.97
N LYS A 87 1.04 1.59 0.66
CA LYS A 87 1.58 1.10 -0.62
C LYS A 87 1.13 -0.33 -0.88
N LYS A 88 1.34 -1.23 0.08
CA LYS A 88 1.00 -2.65 -0.04
C LYS A 88 -0.50 -2.83 -0.31
N ALA A 89 -1.36 -2.20 0.49
CA ALA A 89 -2.80 -2.29 0.31
C ALA A 89 -3.24 -1.77 -1.06
N CYS A 90 -2.68 -0.63 -1.49
CA CYS A 90 -2.96 -0.07 -2.81
C CYS A 90 -2.54 -1.02 -3.94
N MET A 91 -1.32 -1.56 -3.89
CA MET A 91 -0.81 -2.51 -4.90
C MET A 91 -1.63 -3.80 -4.94
N GLN A 92 -2.06 -4.32 -3.80
CA GLN A 92 -2.90 -5.51 -3.74
C GLN A 92 -4.22 -5.32 -4.48
N ASP A 93 -4.88 -4.19 -4.31
CA ASP A 93 -6.12 -3.89 -5.04
C ASP A 93 -5.87 -3.80 -6.55
N PHE A 94 -4.78 -3.18 -7.00
CA PHE A 94 -4.40 -3.19 -8.42
C PHE A 94 -4.12 -4.58 -8.98
N GLU A 95 -3.31 -5.36 -8.27
CA GLU A 95 -2.94 -6.73 -8.67
C GLU A 95 -4.19 -7.61 -8.76
N HIS A 96 -5.05 -7.58 -7.73
CA HIS A 96 -6.29 -8.36 -7.73
C HIS A 96 -7.23 -7.95 -8.87
N LEU A 97 -7.42 -6.65 -9.11
CA LEU A 97 -8.28 -6.17 -10.17
C LEU A 97 -7.71 -6.52 -11.55
N GLY A 98 -6.40 -6.34 -11.75
CA GLY A 98 -5.70 -6.67 -12.99
C GLY A 98 -5.73 -8.17 -13.30
N ASP A 99 -5.42 -9.01 -12.31
CA ASP A 99 -5.48 -10.47 -12.42
C ASP A 99 -6.89 -10.94 -12.76
N PHE A 100 -7.91 -10.34 -12.13
CA PHE A 100 -9.28 -10.67 -12.44
C PHE A 100 -9.67 -10.29 -13.87
N ILE A 101 -9.35 -9.08 -14.32
CA ILE A 101 -9.62 -8.62 -15.70
C ILE A 101 -8.96 -9.58 -16.70
N TYR A 102 -7.69 -9.92 -16.47
CA TYR A 102 -6.96 -10.86 -17.32
C TYR A 102 -7.62 -12.24 -17.37
N GLN A 103 -7.93 -12.83 -16.21
CA GLN A 103 -8.58 -14.14 -16.13
C GLN A 103 -9.98 -14.13 -16.76
N ALA A 104 -10.74 -13.06 -16.57
CA ALA A 104 -12.07 -12.89 -17.14
C ALA A 104 -12.05 -12.71 -18.67
N GLY A 105 -10.99 -12.09 -19.20
CA GLY A 105 -10.73 -12.01 -20.64
C GLY A 105 -10.49 -13.39 -21.26
N GLU A 106 -9.71 -14.24 -20.59
CA GLU A 106 -9.42 -15.61 -21.03
C GLU A 106 -10.60 -16.57 -20.83
N ASN A 107 -11.39 -16.38 -19.77
CA ASN A 107 -12.52 -17.23 -19.43
C ASN A 107 -13.74 -16.41 -18.98
N GLN A 108 -14.57 -16.06 -19.97
CA GLN A 108 -15.77 -15.23 -19.77
C GLN A 108 -16.80 -15.86 -18.83
N MET A 109 -16.76 -17.19 -18.62
CA MET A 109 -17.64 -17.86 -17.65
C MET A 109 -17.39 -17.41 -16.21
N LEU A 110 -16.20 -16.86 -15.91
CA LEU A 110 -15.88 -16.29 -14.60
C LEU A 110 -16.76 -15.08 -14.27
N LEU A 111 -17.16 -14.30 -15.28
CA LEU A 111 -17.98 -13.09 -15.11
C LEU A 111 -19.43 -13.39 -14.68
N VAL A 112 -19.90 -14.60 -14.93
CA VAL A 112 -21.27 -15.04 -14.65
C VAL A 112 -21.32 -16.20 -13.65
N ASN A 113 -20.23 -16.44 -12.90
CA ASN A 113 -20.13 -17.56 -11.97
C ASN A 113 -20.98 -17.34 -10.70
N LYS A 114 -21.92 -18.25 -10.44
CA LYS A 114 -22.79 -18.25 -9.25
C LYS A 114 -22.09 -18.52 -7.92
N GLN A 115 -21.00 -19.30 -7.93
CA GLN A 115 -20.34 -19.76 -6.70
C GLN A 115 -19.36 -18.72 -6.13
N ARG A 116 -18.94 -17.78 -6.97
CA ARG A 116 -18.07 -16.65 -6.62
C ARG A 116 -18.52 -15.47 -7.47
N PRO A 117 -19.48 -14.66 -7.01
CA PRO A 117 -19.90 -13.47 -7.74
C PRO A 117 -18.74 -12.46 -7.72
N VAL A 118 -17.85 -12.57 -8.72
CA VAL A 118 -16.64 -11.75 -8.77
C VAL A 118 -16.97 -10.25 -8.93
N SER A 119 -18.21 -9.94 -9.31
CA SER A 119 -18.77 -8.59 -9.34
C SER A 119 -18.73 -7.88 -7.98
N GLY A 120 -18.92 -8.59 -6.85
CA GLY A 120 -18.89 -8.00 -5.51
C GLY A 120 -17.49 -7.51 -5.14
N ARG A 121 -16.54 -8.45 -5.09
CA ARG A 121 -15.13 -8.16 -4.80
C ARG A 121 -14.48 -7.15 -5.75
N SER A 122 -14.72 -7.27 -7.05
CA SER A 122 -14.15 -6.33 -8.03
C SER A 122 -14.72 -4.93 -7.87
N ALA A 123 -16.01 -4.80 -7.56
CA ALA A 123 -16.60 -3.48 -7.29
C ALA A 123 -16.10 -2.88 -5.98
N GLN A 124 -15.94 -3.69 -4.92
CA GLN A 124 -15.34 -3.24 -3.67
C GLN A 124 -13.88 -2.77 -3.89
N CYS A 125 -13.12 -3.49 -4.71
CA CYS A 125 -11.77 -3.10 -5.10
C CYS A 125 -11.76 -1.77 -5.84
N MET A 126 -12.57 -1.62 -6.89
CA MET A 126 -12.68 -0.37 -7.64
C MET A 126 -13.18 0.79 -6.74
N ALA A 127 -14.09 0.52 -5.81
CA ALA A 127 -14.58 1.50 -4.84
C ALA A 127 -13.46 1.98 -3.90
N ARG A 128 -12.65 1.07 -3.35
CA ARG A 128 -11.47 1.43 -2.55
C ARG A 128 -10.45 2.23 -3.34
N MET A 129 -10.27 1.89 -4.62
CA MET A 129 -9.42 2.64 -5.54
C MET A 129 -9.93 4.05 -5.86
N ILE A 130 -11.20 4.36 -5.57
CA ILE A 130 -11.74 5.73 -5.67
C ILE A 130 -12.12 6.39 -4.34
N GLY A 131 -11.79 5.75 -3.23
CA GLY A 131 -11.72 6.41 -1.92
C GLY A 131 -12.86 6.01 -1.01
N PHE A 132 -13.69 5.06 -1.43
CA PHE A 132 -14.74 4.52 -0.59
C PHE A 132 -14.24 3.34 0.22
N GLU A 133 -14.47 3.38 1.53
CA GLU A 133 -14.39 2.18 2.36
C GLU A 133 -15.30 1.06 1.83
N ALA A 134 -14.68 -0.08 1.54
CA ALA A 134 -15.38 -1.31 1.22
C ALA A 134 -14.64 -2.50 1.87
N GLY A 135 -15.40 -3.50 2.34
CA GLY A 135 -14.86 -4.69 2.99
C GLY A 135 -13.95 -5.52 2.07
N GLU A 136 -13.11 -6.37 2.68
CA GLU A 136 -12.28 -7.36 1.98
C GLU A 136 -13.04 -8.67 1.68
N GLU A 137 -14.18 -8.86 2.33
CA GLU A 137 -15.08 -10.00 2.16
C GLU A 137 -16.24 -9.68 1.21
N ASP A 138 -16.78 -10.72 0.58
CA ASP A 138 -17.81 -10.65 -0.47
C ASP A 138 -19.19 -10.28 0.12
N ASP A 139 -19.27 -9.11 0.75
CA ASP A 139 -20.52 -8.52 1.20
C ASP A 139 -21.13 -7.72 0.05
N MET A 140 -22.25 -8.25 -0.46
CA MET A 140 -23.12 -7.63 -1.48
C MET A 140 -23.67 -6.25 -1.06
N GLY A 141 -23.43 -5.84 0.19
CA GLY A 141 -23.66 -4.49 0.69
C GLY A 141 -22.54 -3.55 0.28
N CYS A 142 -22.47 -3.19 -1.00
CA CYS A 142 -21.87 -1.92 -1.36
C CYS A 142 -22.71 -0.84 -0.65
N GLY A 143 -22.13 -0.22 0.38
CA GLY A 143 -22.80 0.80 1.17
C GLY A 143 -23.36 1.90 0.27
N THR A 144 -24.45 2.51 0.70
CA THR A 144 -24.91 3.78 0.11
C THR A 144 -23.75 4.77 0.14
N PHE A 145 -23.26 5.13 -1.03
CA PHE A 145 -22.19 6.10 -1.24
C PHE A 145 -22.73 7.50 -0.88
N GLU A 146 -22.84 7.80 0.41
CA GLU A 146 -23.26 9.11 0.88
C GLU A 146 -22.09 10.09 0.76
N SER A 147 -22.22 11.01 -0.20
CA SER A 147 -21.58 12.33 -0.29
C SER A 147 -20.07 12.38 -0.07
N VAL A 148 -19.30 12.14 -1.12
CA VAL A 148 -17.95 12.71 -1.27
C VAL A 148 -18.06 13.85 -2.28
N GLU A 149 -17.87 15.10 -1.85
CA GLU A 149 -18.04 16.31 -2.67
C GLU A 149 -17.01 16.47 -3.81
N GLU A 150 -16.02 15.57 -3.91
CA GLU A 150 -14.96 15.58 -4.94
C GLU A 150 -14.74 14.17 -5.52
N LEU A 151 -15.79 13.57 -6.07
CA LEU A 151 -15.76 12.26 -6.72
C LEU A 151 -15.14 12.34 -8.13
N ASP A 152 -14.31 11.36 -8.50
CA ASP A 152 -14.03 11.07 -9.91
C ASP A 152 -15.33 10.48 -10.52
N GLU A 153 -16.18 11.37 -11.03
CA GLU A 153 -17.50 11.04 -11.57
C GLU A 153 -17.39 9.97 -12.67
N GLU A 154 -16.35 10.02 -13.49
CA GLU A 154 -16.15 9.06 -14.57
C GLU A 154 -15.80 7.68 -14.00
N ALA A 155 -14.87 7.60 -13.04
CA ALA A 155 -14.51 6.34 -12.39
C ALA A 155 -15.70 5.71 -11.65
N TYR A 156 -16.50 6.53 -10.96
CA TYR A 156 -17.75 6.10 -10.31
C TYR A 156 -18.76 5.56 -11.32
N ILE A 157 -18.98 6.26 -12.42
CA ILE A 157 -19.85 5.83 -13.51
C ILE A 157 -19.40 4.46 -14.06
N ARG A 158 -18.09 4.22 -14.21
CA ARG A 158 -17.56 2.93 -14.67
C ARG A 158 -17.86 1.79 -13.70
N ILE A 159 -17.73 2.01 -12.39
CA ILE A 159 -18.08 1.00 -11.36
C ILE A 159 -19.55 0.60 -11.49
N HIS A 160 -20.44 1.59 -11.54
CA HIS A 160 -21.88 1.35 -11.61
C HIS A 160 -22.30 0.64 -12.90
N TYR A 161 -21.73 1.04 -14.04
CA TYR A 161 -22.01 0.34 -15.30
C TYR A 161 -21.49 -1.09 -15.30
N ALA A 162 -20.28 -1.34 -14.80
CA ALA A 162 -19.74 -2.70 -14.69
C ALA A 162 -20.68 -3.59 -13.85
N LEU A 163 -21.02 -3.14 -12.64
CA LEU A 163 -21.94 -3.85 -11.74
C LEU A 163 -23.29 -4.16 -12.40
N ARG A 164 -23.92 -3.14 -12.99
CA ARG A 164 -25.23 -3.30 -13.65
C ARG A 164 -25.18 -4.35 -14.76
N ARG A 165 -24.10 -4.36 -15.56
CA ARG A 165 -23.92 -5.35 -16.63
C ARG A 165 -23.72 -6.75 -16.08
N PHE A 166 -22.97 -6.91 -14.99
CA PHE A 166 -22.82 -8.24 -14.39
C PHE A 166 -24.13 -8.77 -13.78
N THR A 167 -24.95 -7.92 -13.17
CA THR A 167 -26.29 -8.31 -12.71
C THR A 167 -27.18 -8.73 -13.87
N GLU A 168 -27.23 -7.93 -14.94
CA GLU A 168 -28.00 -8.24 -16.14
C GLU A 168 -27.53 -9.55 -16.81
N ALA A 169 -26.21 -9.73 -16.94
CA ALA A 169 -25.60 -10.94 -17.48
C ALA A 169 -25.91 -12.18 -16.64
N HIS A 170 -25.87 -12.04 -15.32
CA HIS A 170 -26.22 -13.12 -14.40
C HIS A 170 -27.67 -13.57 -14.63
N ASP A 171 -28.62 -12.64 -14.68
CA ASP A 171 -30.04 -12.96 -14.88
C ASP A 171 -30.30 -13.63 -16.25
N LEU A 172 -29.63 -13.15 -17.30
CA LEU A 172 -29.69 -13.76 -18.63
C LEU A 172 -29.21 -15.21 -18.63
N CYS A 173 -28.03 -15.46 -18.06
CA CYS A 173 -27.45 -16.81 -18.00
C CYS A 173 -28.26 -17.77 -17.11
N HIS A 174 -28.76 -17.30 -15.96
CA HIS A 174 -29.17 -18.16 -14.87
C HIS A 174 -30.66 -18.19 -14.57
N CYS A 175 -31.38 -17.13 -14.90
CA CYS A 175 -32.83 -17.04 -14.72
C CYS A 175 -33.56 -17.24 -16.04
N ILE A 176 -33.03 -16.70 -17.13
CA ILE A 176 -33.63 -16.78 -18.47
C ILE A 176 -33.09 -17.99 -19.24
N GLY A 177 -31.80 -18.32 -19.07
CA GLY A 177 -31.14 -19.42 -19.78
C GLY A 177 -30.52 -19.02 -21.13
N ASP A 178 -30.43 -17.72 -21.41
CA ASP A 178 -29.77 -17.17 -22.60
C ASP A 178 -28.29 -16.89 -22.29
N ILE A 179 -27.48 -17.95 -22.36
CA ILE A 179 -26.06 -17.91 -22.00
C ILE A 179 -25.28 -17.02 -22.97
N GLU A 180 -25.56 -17.12 -24.27
CA GLU A 180 -24.85 -16.33 -25.30
C GLU A 180 -25.07 -14.84 -25.06
N LYS A 181 -26.33 -14.41 -24.83
CA LYS A 181 -26.62 -13.01 -24.53
C LYS A 181 -26.04 -12.57 -23.20
N GLY A 182 -26.10 -13.42 -22.18
CA GLY A 182 -25.51 -13.13 -20.87
C GLY A 182 -24.00 -12.88 -20.96
N LEU A 183 -23.25 -13.70 -21.71
CA LEU A 183 -21.82 -13.49 -21.93
C LEU A 183 -21.53 -12.19 -22.72
N GLU A 184 -22.33 -11.87 -23.73
CA GLU A 184 -22.21 -10.59 -24.47
C GLU A 184 -22.38 -9.38 -23.53
N VAL A 185 -23.33 -9.44 -22.61
CA VAL A 185 -23.56 -8.37 -21.62
C VAL A 185 -22.43 -8.34 -20.59
N ALA A 186 -21.93 -9.49 -20.15
CA ALA A 186 -20.81 -9.57 -19.21
C ALA A 186 -19.54 -8.93 -19.78
N LEU A 187 -19.26 -9.12 -21.07
CA LEU A 187 -18.14 -8.47 -21.76
C LEU A 187 -18.23 -6.95 -21.76
N LYS A 188 -19.44 -6.38 -21.83
CA LYS A 188 -19.64 -4.93 -21.68
C LYS A 188 -19.27 -4.48 -20.26
N GLY A 189 -19.59 -5.29 -19.25
CA GLY A 189 -19.16 -5.06 -17.88
C GLY A 189 -17.63 -5.05 -17.73
N LEU A 190 -16.96 -6.06 -18.30
CA LEU A 190 -15.51 -6.16 -18.34
C LEU A 190 -14.87 -4.92 -19.00
N HIS A 191 -15.42 -4.46 -20.12
CA HIS A 191 -14.95 -3.25 -20.81
C HIS A 191 -14.99 -2.00 -19.92
N HIS A 192 -16.01 -1.87 -19.06
CA HIS A 192 -16.06 -0.75 -18.10
C HIS A 192 -15.00 -0.88 -17.00
N MET A 193 -14.65 -2.11 -16.59
CA MET A 193 -13.55 -2.34 -15.63
C MET A 193 -12.19 -2.03 -16.24
N GLU A 194 -11.94 -2.44 -17.49
CA GLU A 194 -10.73 -2.08 -18.22
C GLU A 194 -10.59 -0.56 -18.35
N ALA A 195 -11.67 0.12 -18.77
CA ALA A 195 -11.71 1.57 -18.86
C ALA A 195 -11.43 2.24 -17.50
N PHE A 196 -11.95 1.70 -16.41
CA PHE A 196 -11.69 2.19 -15.06
C PHE A 196 -10.19 2.15 -14.70
N VAL A 197 -9.50 1.03 -14.99
CA VAL A 197 -8.05 0.90 -14.72
C VAL A 197 -7.26 1.97 -15.47
N HIS A 198 -7.67 2.34 -16.69
CA HIS A 198 -7.02 3.37 -17.48
C HIS A 198 -7.26 4.81 -16.98
N LEU A 199 -8.34 5.06 -16.23
CA LEU A 199 -8.61 6.38 -15.65
C LEU A 199 -7.71 6.66 -14.45
N HIS A 200 -7.13 5.63 -13.86
CA HIS A 200 -6.58 5.71 -12.54
C HIS A 200 -5.11 6.16 -12.54
N GLN A 201 -4.86 7.38 -12.04
CA GLN A 201 -3.59 8.12 -12.17
C GLN A 201 -2.56 7.88 -11.05
N ASN A 202 -2.78 6.91 -10.16
CA ASN A 202 -1.92 6.69 -8.98
C ASN A 202 -0.46 6.38 -9.30
N GLY A 203 -0.08 6.05 -10.54
CA GLY A 203 1.31 5.72 -10.89
C GLY A 203 2.32 6.83 -10.52
N GLN A 204 1.96 8.10 -10.71
CA GLN A 204 2.84 9.20 -10.33
C GLN A 204 2.96 9.36 -8.81
N VAL A 205 1.87 9.13 -8.08
CA VAL A 205 1.88 9.26 -6.63
C VAL A 205 2.58 8.07 -5.98
N LEU A 206 2.37 6.86 -6.50
CA LEU A 206 3.09 5.67 -6.08
C LEU A 206 4.60 5.89 -6.19
N ALA A 207 5.09 6.40 -7.33
CA ALA A 207 6.50 6.72 -7.51
C ALA A 207 7.03 7.74 -6.49
N ARG A 208 6.24 8.76 -6.15
CA ARG A 208 6.60 9.76 -5.12
C ARG A 208 6.61 9.17 -3.71
N VAL A 209 5.64 8.33 -3.36
CA VAL A 209 5.61 7.61 -2.07
C VAL A 209 6.77 6.65 -1.97
N GLU A 210 7.08 5.91 -3.04
CA GLU A 210 8.24 5.02 -3.12
C GLU A 210 9.55 5.74 -2.89
N HIS A 211 9.68 6.97 -3.41
CA HIS A 211 10.84 7.80 -3.14
C HIS A 211 11.01 8.07 -1.64
N HIS A 212 9.94 8.47 -0.94
CA HIS A 212 9.99 8.71 0.50
C HIS A 212 10.24 7.45 1.32
N ILE A 213 9.64 6.32 0.95
CA ILE A 213 9.94 5.02 1.56
C ILE A 213 11.44 4.74 1.44
N THR A 214 12.01 4.93 0.24
CA THR A 214 13.44 4.74 0.00
C THR A 214 14.30 5.67 0.84
N GLU A 215 13.99 6.97 0.88
CA GLU A 215 14.71 7.95 1.72
C GLU A 215 14.70 7.56 3.21
N LEU A 216 13.55 7.11 3.73
CA LEU A 216 13.41 6.66 5.12
C LEU A 216 14.24 5.41 5.41
N GLN A 217 14.20 4.42 4.51
CA GLN A 217 14.99 3.21 4.64
C GLN A 217 16.50 3.51 4.64
N GLU A 218 16.97 4.36 3.72
CA GLU A 218 18.37 4.79 3.65
C GLU A 218 18.79 5.54 4.91
N PHE A 219 17.95 6.44 5.40
CA PHE A 219 18.21 7.15 6.64
C PHE A 219 18.34 6.21 7.84
N ILE A 220 17.43 5.23 7.97
CA ILE A 220 17.50 4.21 9.04
C ILE A 220 18.77 3.35 8.91
N ARG A 221 19.13 2.91 7.70
CA ARG A 221 20.38 2.17 7.43
C ARG A 221 21.61 2.99 7.81
N SER A 222 21.64 4.28 7.46
CA SER A 222 22.75 5.19 7.77
C SER A 222 22.99 5.37 9.29
N LYS A 223 21.99 5.03 10.10
CA LYS A 223 22.03 5.09 11.57
C LYS A 223 22.36 3.74 12.20
N GLY A 224 22.74 2.75 11.40
CA GLY A 224 23.13 1.41 11.86
C GLY A 224 21.96 0.51 12.22
N LEU A 225 20.73 0.88 11.85
CA LEU A 225 19.50 0.15 12.23
C LEU A 225 18.87 -0.59 11.04
N GLY A 226 19.65 -0.88 10.01
CA GLY A 226 19.17 -1.55 8.79
C GLY A 226 18.59 -2.95 9.03
N GLU A 227 19.12 -3.68 10.02
CA GLU A 227 18.62 -5.02 10.40
C GLU A 227 17.21 -4.99 11.01
N HIS A 228 16.75 -3.81 11.46
CA HIS A 228 15.40 -3.62 12.00
C HIS A 228 14.36 -3.26 10.93
N LEU A 229 14.79 -3.11 9.67
CA LEU A 229 13.85 -3.00 8.56
C LEU A 229 13.22 -4.37 8.33
N LEU A 230 11.89 -4.45 8.42
CA LEU A 230 11.19 -5.69 8.08
C LEU A 230 11.47 -6.03 6.60
N PRO A 231 11.57 -7.33 6.25
CA PRO A 231 11.83 -7.78 4.88
C PRO A 231 10.68 -7.48 3.90
N PHE A 232 9.59 -6.87 4.36
CA PHE A 232 8.38 -6.59 3.60
C PHE A 232 8.20 -5.10 3.24
N TYR A 233 9.23 -4.26 3.47
CA TYR A 233 9.25 -2.83 3.16
C TYR A 233 9.99 -2.50 1.86
#